data_AF-A0A948FJH4-F1
#
_entry.id   AF-A0A948FJH4-F1
#
_cell.length_a   1.000
_cell.length_b   1.000
_cell.length_c   1.000
_cell.angle_alpha   90.00
_cell.angle_beta   90.00
_cell.angle_gamma   90.00
#
_symmetry.space_group_name_H-M   'P 1'
#
loop_
_entity.id
_entity.type
_entity.pdbx_description
1 polymer ?
#
loop_
_entity_poly.entity_id
_entity_poly.type
_entity_poly.pdbx_seq_one_letter_code
_entity_poly.pdbx_strand_id
1 'polypeptide(L)' 'MTKHSYLQLQHSESVVAQMAATIFAGYIQCGRVDDENEKDFLKKALKNAIRLAEYTDKIVKSDTEWLPEEEELTPFKNL' A
#
# COMPACT_ATOMS: atom_id res chain seq x y z
N MET A 1 -23.39 6.51 -23.06
CA MET A 1 -23.85 6.16 -21.70
C MET A 1 -22.67 6.30 -20.74
N THR A 2 -22.66 7.30 -19.88
CA THR A 2 -21.66 7.45 -18.81
C THR A 2 -22.00 6.45 -17.71
N LYS A 3 -21.21 5.37 -17.61
CA LYS A 3 -21.34 4.39 -16.54
C LYS A 3 -20.74 5.00 -15.27
N HIS A 4 -21.59 5.45 -14.35
CA HIS A 4 -21.13 5.95 -13.05
C HIS A 4 -20.63 4.77 -12.23
N SER A 5 -19.32 4.72 -12.00
CA SER A 5 -18.69 3.78 -11.07
C SER A 5 -18.61 4.45 -9.70
N TYR A 6 -19.42 3.99 -8.76
CA TYR A 6 -19.32 4.41 -7.36
C TYR A 6 -18.33 3.48 -6.65
N LEU A 7 -17.26 4.06 -6.12
CA LEU A 7 -16.27 3.35 -5.31
C LEU A 7 -16.37 3.86 -3.87
N GLN A 8 -16.54 2.95 -2.92
CA GLN A 8 -16.38 3.23 -1.49
C GLN A 8 -15.16 2.47 -1.01
N LEU A 9 -14.06 3.21 -0.86
CA LEU A 9 -12.81 2.70 -0.31
C LEU A 9 -12.79 2.94 1.19
N GLN A 10 -12.23 2.00 1.95
CA GLN A 10 -11.87 2.24 3.35
C GLN A 10 -10.81 3.34 3.43
N HIS A 11 -10.65 3.94 4.62
CA HIS A 11 -9.69 5.03 4.79
C HIS A 11 -8.27 4.62 4.42
N SER A 12 -7.82 3.44 4.90
CA SER A 12 -6.49 2.89 4.59
C SER A 12 -6.31 2.61 3.09
N GLU A 13 -7.33 2.06 2.42
CA GLU A 13 -7.32 1.83 0.98
C GLU A 13 -7.18 3.13 0.20
N SER A 14 -7.85 4.19 0.64
CA SER A 14 -7.78 5.53 0.03
C SER A 14 -6.39 6.15 0.17
N VAL A 15 -5.76 6.02 1.35
CA VAL A 15 -4.40 6.49 1.60
C VAL A 15 -3.40 5.77 0.71
N VAL A 16 -3.47 4.44 0.65
CA VAL A 16 -2.59 3.62 -0.21
C VAL A 16 -2.79 3.96 -1.69
N ALA A 17 -4.03 4.14 -2.13
CA ALA A 17 -4.33 4.54 -3.51
C ALA A 17 -3.74 5.92 -3.85
N GLN A 18 -3.83 6.90 -2.94
CA GLN A 18 -3.27 8.23 -3.14
C GLN A 18 -1.73 8.23 -3.19
N MET A 19 -1.08 7.44 -2.32
CA MET A 19 0.36 7.22 -2.38
C MET A 19 0.78 6.57 -3.70
N ALA A 20 0.06 5.52 -4.13
CA ALA A 20 0.32 4.83 -5.38
C ALA A 20 0.15 5.76 -6.59
N ALA A 21 -0.87 6.61 -6.61
CA ALA A 21 -1.07 7.62 -7.66
C ALA A 21 0.12 8.58 -7.76
N THR A 22 0.66 9.02 -6.62
CA THR A 22 1.84 9.91 -6.57
C THR A 22 3.09 9.21 -7.14
N ILE A 23 3.34 7.96 -6.75
CA ILE A 23 4.48 7.17 -7.26
C ILE A 23 4.32 6.92 -8.77
N PHE A 24 3.11 6.57 -9.21
CA PHE A 24 2.81 6.31 -10.61
C PHE A 24 2.99 7.56 -11.49
N ALA A 25 2.55 8.73 -11.00
CA ALA A 25 2.81 10.01 -11.67
C ALA A 25 4.32 10.26 -11.84
N GLY A 26 5.13 9.90 -10.84
CA GLY A 26 6.59 9.94 -10.97
C GLY A 26 7.13 9.04 -12.08
N TYR A 27 6.58 7.83 -12.27
CA TYR A 27 6.97 6.96 -13.39
C TYR A 27 6.60 7.55 -14.74
N ILE A 28 5.41 8.16 -14.86
CA ILE A 28 4.97 8.86 -16.08
C ILE A 28 5.92 10.02 -16.39
N GLN A 29 6.21 10.88 -15.42
CA GLN A 29 7.10 12.04 -15.59
C GLN A 29 8.52 11.63 -16.02
N CYS A 30 8.99 10.46 -15.57
CA CYS A 30 10.28 9.90 -15.98
C CYS A 30 10.27 9.26 -17.39
N GLY A 31 9.13 9.27 -18.10
CA GLY A 31 8.99 8.62 -19.41
C GLY A 31 9.08 7.10 -19.36
N ARG A 32 8.76 6.48 -18.20
CA ARG A 32 8.83 5.02 -18.03
C ARG A 32 7.53 4.30 -18.38
N VAL A 33 6.44 5.04 -18.56
CA VAL A 33 5.10 4.50 -18.78
C VAL A 33 4.69 4.72 -20.24
N ASP A 34 4.25 3.65 -20.88
CA ASP A 34 3.63 3.63 -22.21
C ASP A 34 2.39 2.72 -22.19
N ASP A 35 1.65 2.68 -23.31
CA ASP A 35 0.40 1.91 -23.42
C ASP A 35 0.60 0.40 -23.28
N GLU A 36 1.80 -0.12 -23.58
CA GLU A 36 2.11 -1.54 -23.48
C GLU A 36 2.43 -1.95 -22.04
N ASN A 37 2.96 -1.04 -21.23
CA ASN A 37 3.51 -1.31 -19.91
C ASN A 37 2.75 -0.66 -18.74
N GLU A 38 1.74 0.17 -19.02
CA GLU A 38 0.97 0.96 -18.03
C GLU A 38 0.52 0.10 -16.86
N LYS A 39 -0.12 -1.04 -17.15
CA LYS A 39 -0.66 -1.96 -16.16
C LYS A 39 0.41 -2.49 -15.20
N ASP A 40 1.63 -2.68 -15.66
CA ASP A 40 2.70 -3.19 -14.83
C ASP A 40 3.32 -2.12 -13.95
N PHE A 41 3.41 -0.88 -14.44
CA PHE A 41 3.82 0.25 -13.62
C PHE A 41 2.76 0.64 -12.58
N LEU A 42 1.47 0.47 -12.89
CA LEU A 42 0.39 0.67 -11.94
C LEU A 42 0.48 -0.34 -10.78
N LYS A 43 0.71 -1.63 -11.08
CA LYS A 43 0.98 -2.65 -10.06
C LYS A 43 2.25 -2.35 -9.25
N LYS A 44 3.33 -1.89 -9.91
CA LYS A 44 4.59 -1.52 -9.24
C LYS A 44 4.37 -0.37 -8.26
N ALA A 45 3.65 0.67 -8.67
CA ALA A 45 3.34 1.82 -7.83
C ALA A 45 2.54 1.40 -6.59
N LEU A 46 1.52 0.54 -6.76
CA LEU A 46 0.74 0.02 -5.63
C LEU A 46 1.59 -0.79 -4.65
N LYS A 47 2.44 -1.70 -5.16
CA LYS A 47 3.37 -2.48 -4.31
C LYS A 47 4.33 -1.58 -3.54
N ASN A 48 4.81 -0.51 -4.17
CA ASN A 48 5.72 0.43 -3.51
C ASN A 48 5.00 1.27 -2.46
N ALA A 49 3.76 1.68 -2.71
CA ALA A 49 2.93 2.38 -1.72
C ALA A 49 2.70 1.51 -0.47
N ILE A 50 2.35 0.23 -0.65
CA ILE A 50 2.18 -0.72 0.46
C ILE A 50 3.49 -0.87 1.25
N ARG A 51 4.62 -1.08 0.56
CA ARG A 51 5.93 -1.17 1.23
C ARG A 51 6.25 0.09 2.02
N LEU A 52 5.98 1.27 1.47
CA LEU A 52 6.19 2.53 2.20
C LEU A 52 5.34 2.61 3.45
N ALA A 53 4.07 2.20 3.38
CA ALA A 53 3.20 2.15 4.55
C ALA A 53 3.73 1.17 5.60
N GLU A 54 4.10 -0.06 5.21
CA GLU A 54 4.69 -1.07 6.11
C GLU A 54 6.01 -0.61 6.75
N TYR A 55 6.88 0.07 5.99
CA TYR A 55 8.11 0.63 6.54
C TYR A 55 7.83 1.77 7.51
N THR A 56 6.84 2.61 7.21
CA THR A 56 6.45 3.72 8.09
C THR A 56 5.91 3.18 9.41
N ASP A 57 5.00 2.20 9.36
CA ASP A 57 4.44 1.50 10.52
C ASP A 57 5.54 0.88 11.41
N LYS A 58 6.53 0.22 10.80
CA LYS A 58 7.65 -0.39 11.55
C LYS A 58 8.58 0.63 12.21
N ILE A 59 8.81 1.78 11.57
CA ILE A 59 9.81 2.77 12.00
C ILE A 59 9.20 3.81 12.92
N VAL A 60 7.97 4.23 12.64
CA VAL A 60 7.26 5.28 13.35
C VAL A 60 6.37 4.63 14.40
N LYS A 61 6.94 4.32 15.56
CA LYS A 61 6.15 3.94 16.73
C LYS A 61 5.47 5.17 17.30
N SER A 62 4.14 5.12 17.41
CA SER A 62 3.38 6.15 18.11
C SER A 62 3.11 5.71 19.54
N ASP A 63 3.24 6.62 20.51
CA ASP A 63 2.89 6.33 21.92
C ASP A 63 1.42 5.88 22.09
N THR A 64 0.57 6.12 21.09
CA THR A 64 -0.83 5.72 21.02
C THR A 64 -1.10 4.39 20.30
N GLU A 65 -0.08 3.68 19.80
CA GLU A 65 -0.27 2.36 19.22
C GLU A 65 -0.55 1.32 20.31
N TRP A 66 -1.79 0.84 20.34
CA TRP A 66 -2.16 -0.33 21.13
C TRP A 66 -1.60 -1.58 20.45
N LEU A 67 -0.34 -1.91 20.73
CA LEU A 67 0.20 -3.21 20.39
C LEU A 67 -0.37 -4.22 21.39
N PRO A 68 -1.04 -5.32 20.96
CA PRO A 68 -1.24 -6.43 21.87
C PRO A 68 0.13 -6.87 22.38
N GLU A 69 0.27 -7.04 23.70
CA GLU A 69 1.50 -7.55 24.31
C GLU A 69 1.94 -8.80 23.53
N GLU A 70 3.23 -8.89 23.19
CA GLU A 70 3.81 -10.05 22.54
C GLU A 70 3.45 -11.30 23.36
N GLU A 71 2.42 -12.01 22.91
CA GLU A 71 2.09 -13.33 23.44
C GLU A 71 3.30 -14.18 23.09
N GLU A 72 4.15 -14.45 24.09
CA GLU A 72 5.33 -15.30 23.97
C GLU A 72 4.93 -16.53 23.14
N LEU A 73 5.46 -16.62 21.93
CA LEU A 73 5.31 -17.79 21.07
C LEU A 73 5.93 -18.97 21.82
N THR A 74 5.13 -19.65 22.63
CA THR A 74 5.49 -20.95 23.16
C THR A 74 5.74 -21.86 21.94
N PRO A 75 6.89 -22.54 21.87
CA PRO A 75 7.19 -23.38 20.72
C PRO A 75 6.12 -24.48 20.69
N PHE A 76 5.38 -24.56 19.58
CA PHE A 76 4.40 -25.60 19.32
C PHE A 76 4.95 -26.96 19.75
N LYS A 77 4.43 -27.46 20.87
CA LYS A 77 4.74 -28.76 21.43
C LYS A 77 3.85 -29.77 20.68
N ASN A 78 4.51 -30.62 19.90
CA ASN A 78 4.08 -31.95 19.46
C ASN A 78 2.83 -32.03 18.56
N LEU A 79 3.09 -32.25 17.26
CA LEU A 79 2.36 -33.22 16.44
C LEU A 79 3.35 -34.31 15.99
#